data_AF-A0A2V2V116-F1
#
_entry.id   AF-A0A2V2V116-F1
#
_cell.length_a   1.000
_cell.length_b   1.000
_cell.length_c   1.000
_cell.angle_alpha   90.00
_cell.angle_beta   90.00
_cell.angle_gamma   90.00
#
_symmetry.space_group_name_H-M   'P 1'
#
loop_
_entity.id
_entity.type
_entity.pdbx_description
1 polymer ?
#
loop_
_entity_poly.entity_id
_entity_poly.type
_entity_poly.pdbx_seq_one_letter_code
_entity_poly.pdbx_strand_id
1 'polypeptide(L)'
;MAAGSYLLYQLLHYDVKKLQVVVHCFGETAYVFDKTAKTVTKYEGNKIFKNVLDGLRRSGMKGYIIYDVAKKGTPPDTGFAPSSGWGMIVVSSPEVSNYDEWEKQAKASRIIMNCPDEMDVKAMCAWMKRGLEPDKQAEYWKMVEKHMEKVGPIPRYSFDEKIYIVRLDAVDGALLAIKPTDVEEYFTMRGSRLWYSEDPSQKLVKVVREITEKGAEVFLNASICDDIGFRIADRLEKKMATKDLLLLILRSRGALVSRALEQLGLRVFMYGELVSALVEELKELRSSERNEAQDSVMKVNHQGHPTRTVGLGKLENGVERIPMEYGVLYIPAAQNFPLVDGFFFVDSPRKTLVGLRITTAGEHRTIPSTVKQFTEHLAAYFEGWEELSRDMSWEMIYIKNADSKNISKWQRCDAVNPNNENDAGKRIVAFWDGKVHQYQFMLTRGFLNKIREMRAQQSWGKRDRQ
;
A
#
# COMPACT_ATOMS: atom_id res chain seq x y z
N MET A 1 4.92 7.51 -17.15
CA MET A 1 3.99 8.63 -16.92
C MET A 1 4.35 9.69 -17.95
N ALA A 2 3.39 10.23 -18.70
CA ALA A 2 3.65 11.28 -19.68
C ALA A 2 3.66 12.67 -18.99
N ALA A 3 4.34 12.78 -17.85
CA ALA A 3 4.36 13.99 -17.03
C ALA A 3 4.87 15.20 -17.82
N GLY A 4 5.88 15.01 -18.67
CA GLY A 4 6.37 16.03 -19.59
C GLY A 4 5.27 16.55 -20.52
N SER A 5 4.46 15.67 -21.10
CA SER A 5 3.35 16.08 -21.98
C SER A 5 2.22 16.80 -21.25
N TYR A 6 1.90 16.40 -20.02
CA TYR A 6 0.90 17.09 -19.19
C TYR A 6 1.38 18.50 -18.82
N LEU A 7 2.64 18.62 -18.39
CA LEU A 7 3.26 19.92 -18.11
C LEU A 7 3.29 20.79 -19.36
N LEU A 8 3.62 20.21 -20.52
CA LEU A 8 3.60 20.93 -21.79
C LEU A 8 2.20 21.47 -22.08
N TYR A 9 1.16 20.64 -21.97
CA TYR A 9 -0.23 21.07 -22.15
C TYR A 9 -0.57 22.24 -21.21
N GLN A 10 -0.26 22.14 -19.91
CA GLN A 10 -0.53 23.19 -18.93
C GLN A 10 0.19 24.51 -19.27
N LEU A 11 1.47 24.45 -19.64
CA LEU A 11 2.26 25.63 -19.98
C LEU A 11 1.79 26.29 -21.28
N LEU A 12 1.36 25.49 -22.27
CA LEU A 12 0.78 26.01 -23.52
C LEU A 12 -0.54 26.74 -23.29
N HIS A 13 -1.34 26.35 -22.30
CA HIS A 13 -2.61 27.02 -21.94
C HIS A 13 -2.44 28.15 -20.91
N TYR A 14 -1.24 28.34 -20.38
CA TYR A 14 -0.95 29.44 -19.45
C TYR A 14 -1.03 30.82 -20.13
N ASP A 15 -1.16 31.89 -19.36
CA ASP A 15 -1.23 33.26 -19.87
C ASP A 15 -0.02 33.61 -20.76
N VAL A 16 -0.27 33.91 -22.04
CA VAL A 16 0.76 34.24 -23.03
C VAL A 16 1.53 35.52 -22.70
N LYS A 17 0.92 36.46 -21.97
CA LYS A 17 1.61 37.70 -21.53
C LYS A 17 2.68 37.43 -20.47
N LYS A 18 2.55 36.32 -19.76
CA LYS A 18 3.48 35.88 -18.72
C LYS A 18 4.47 34.85 -19.24
N LEU A 19 4.03 33.99 -20.15
CA LEU A 19 4.82 32.90 -20.72
C LEU A 19 4.60 32.81 -22.24
N GLN A 20 5.59 33.29 -22.99
CA GLN A 20 5.54 33.38 -24.45
C GLN A 20 6.10 32.12 -25.12
N VAL A 21 7.10 31.48 -24.52
CA VAL A 21 7.78 30.33 -25.13
C VAL A 21 7.77 29.13 -24.18
N VAL A 22 7.45 27.95 -24.69
CA VAL A 22 7.61 26.69 -23.97
C VAL A 22 8.57 25.82 -24.76
N VAL A 23 9.58 25.26 -24.10
CA VAL A 23 10.49 24.31 -24.72
C VAL A 23 10.25 22.94 -24.12
N HIS A 24 10.09 21.93 -24.95
CA HIS A 24 10.07 20.53 -24.53
C HIS A 24 11.23 19.77 -25.16
N CYS A 25 12.19 19.38 -24.33
CA CYS A 25 13.34 18.57 -24.71
C CYS A 25 13.05 17.11 -24.39
N PHE A 26 13.34 16.23 -25.35
CA PHE A 26 13.25 14.79 -25.21
C PHE A 26 14.50 14.16 -25.82
N GLY A 27 15.45 13.75 -24.97
CA GLY A 27 16.78 13.34 -25.43
C GLY A 27 17.52 14.47 -26.14
N GLU A 28 17.99 14.25 -27.36
CA GLU A 28 18.73 15.23 -28.18
C GLU A 28 17.80 16.13 -29.02
N THR A 29 16.50 15.89 -28.97
CA THR A 29 15.49 16.65 -29.72
C THR A 29 14.84 17.69 -28.82
N ALA A 30 14.70 18.92 -29.31
CA ALA A 30 13.99 20.00 -28.64
C ALA A 30 12.88 20.57 -29.51
N TYR A 31 11.69 20.74 -28.93
CA TYR A 31 10.55 21.41 -29.54
C TYR A 31 10.36 22.77 -28.88
N VAL A 32 10.43 23.84 -29.66
CA VAL A 32 10.20 25.22 -29.20
C VAL A 32 8.82 25.63 -29.66
N PHE A 33 7.93 25.91 -28.71
CA PHE A 33 6.58 26.39 -28.93
C PHE A 33 6.53 27.89 -28.67
N ASP A 34 6.37 28.68 -29.72
CA ASP A 34 6.12 30.12 -29.61
C ASP A 34 4.61 30.34 -29.56
N LYS A 35 4.10 30.73 -28.39
CA LYS A 35 2.68 30.97 -28.17
C LYS A 35 2.20 32.29 -28.75
N THR A 36 3.12 33.23 -29.03
CA THR A 36 2.79 34.51 -29.67
C THR A 36 2.62 34.33 -31.17
N ALA A 37 3.57 33.64 -31.81
CA ALA A 37 3.51 33.31 -33.23
C ALA A 37 2.61 32.09 -33.53
N LYS A 38 2.23 31.32 -32.50
CA LYS A 38 1.50 30.04 -32.60
C LYS A 38 2.23 29.02 -33.49
N THR A 39 3.55 28.94 -33.35
CA THR A 39 4.41 28.03 -34.12
C THR A 39 5.08 27.00 -33.22
N VAL A 40 5.47 25.87 -33.82
CA VAL A 40 6.35 24.89 -33.20
C VAL A 40 7.54 24.66 -34.12
N THR A 41 8.75 24.68 -33.57
CA THR A 41 9.98 24.40 -34.31
C THR A 41 10.76 23.28 -33.64
N LYS A 42 11.19 22.30 -34.43
CA LYS A 42 11.98 21.16 -33.98
C LYS A 42 13.47 21.44 -34.22
N TYR A 43 14.28 21.20 -33.20
CA TYR A 43 15.74 21.27 -33.25
C TYR A 43 16.34 19.93 -32.87
N GLU A 44 17.39 19.52 -33.56
CA GLU A 44 18.17 18.32 -33.26
C GLU A 44 19.57 18.74 -32.79
N GLY A 45 20.03 18.18 -31.68
CA GLY A 45 21.37 18.38 -31.14
C GLY A 45 21.48 19.53 -30.13
N ASN A 46 22.11 19.22 -28.99
CA ASN A 46 22.21 20.11 -27.83
C ASN A 46 22.88 21.47 -28.13
N LYS A 47 23.89 21.49 -29.01
CA LYS A 47 24.63 22.72 -29.35
C LYS A 47 23.78 23.71 -30.13
N ILE A 48 23.01 23.23 -31.10
CA ILE A 48 22.11 24.06 -31.91
C ILE A 48 21.03 24.63 -31.01
N PHE A 49 20.44 23.79 -30.15
CA PHE A 49 19.41 24.22 -29.23
C PHE A 49 19.87 25.30 -28.22
N LYS A 50 21.09 25.18 -27.66
CA LYS A 50 21.64 26.21 -26.75
C LYS A 50 21.71 27.60 -27.40
N ASN A 51 22.17 27.67 -28.66
CA ASN A 51 22.23 28.93 -29.40
C ASN A 51 20.84 29.55 -29.64
N VAL A 52 19.85 28.71 -29.94
CA VAL A 52 18.45 29.15 -30.11
C VAL A 52 17.91 29.69 -28.79
N LEU A 53 18.12 28.99 -27.69
CA LEU A 53 17.68 29.40 -26.36
C LEU A 53 18.29 30.75 -25.95
N ASP A 54 19.59 30.96 -26.23
CA ASP A 54 20.26 32.23 -25.99
C ASP A 54 19.70 33.37 -26.84
N GLY A 55 19.37 33.10 -28.12
CA GLY A 55 18.71 34.06 -29.01
C GLY A 55 17.34 34.48 -28.49
N LEU A 56 16.52 33.51 -28.06
CA LEU A 56 15.20 33.76 -27.48
C LEU A 56 15.30 34.59 -26.19
N ARG A 57 16.26 34.29 -25.32
CA ARG A 57 16.52 35.07 -24.10
C ARG A 57 16.95 36.50 -24.41
N ARG A 58 17.87 36.70 -25.36
CA ARG A 58 18.34 38.04 -25.78
C ARG A 58 17.22 38.90 -26.37
N SER A 59 16.22 38.28 -26.99
CA SER A 59 15.04 38.99 -27.49
C SER A 59 14.06 39.42 -26.38
N GLY A 60 14.34 39.11 -25.11
CA GLY A 60 13.50 39.47 -23.97
C GLY A 60 12.27 38.58 -23.79
N MET A 61 12.16 37.48 -24.54
CA MET A 61 11.04 36.55 -24.41
C MET A 61 11.06 35.83 -23.06
N LYS A 62 9.89 35.65 -22.47
CA LYS A 62 9.70 34.86 -21.26
C LYS A 62 9.34 33.42 -21.62
N GLY A 63 10.09 32.47 -21.07
CA GLY A 63 9.87 31.08 -21.40
C GLY A 63 10.13 30.09 -20.27
N TYR A 64 9.75 28.84 -20.54
CA TYR A 64 9.85 27.74 -19.60
C TYR A 64 10.33 26.47 -20.31
N ILE A 65 11.19 25.70 -19.66
CA ILE A 65 11.81 24.51 -20.23
C ILE A 65 11.30 23.26 -19.51
N ILE A 66 10.83 22.28 -20.26
CA ILE A 66 10.58 20.91 -19.80
C ILE A 66 11.68 20.04 -20.40
N TYR A 67 12.46 19.37 -19.55
CA TYR A 67 13.48 18.43 -19.98
C TYR A 67 13.08 17.02 -19.57
N ASP A 68 12.61 16.23 -20.53
CA ASP A 68 12.21 14.83 -20.35
C ASP A 68 13.40 13.93 -20.66
N VAL A 69 13.93 13.28 -19.61
CA VAL A 69 15.17 12.50 -19.66
C VAL A 69 14.89 11.15 -20.34
N ALA A 70 15.29 11.04 -21.62
CA ALA A 70 15.05 9.85 -22.43
C ALA A 70 16.06 8.70 -22.22
N LYS A 71 17.33 9.01 -21.88
CA LYS A 71 18.40 8.01 -21.65
C LYS A 71 18.86 8.06 -20.20
N LYS A 72 19.07 6.87 -19.61
CA LYS A 72 19.65 6.73 -18.26
C LYS A 72 21.05 7.37 -18.21
N GLY A 73 21.35 8.07 -17.12
CA GLY A 73 22.70 8.48 -16.74
C GLY A 73 23.30 9.65 -17.53
N THR A 74 22.50 10.45 -18.26
CA THR A 74 23.01 11.65 -18.92
C THR A 74 22.30 12.90 -18.38
N PRO A 75 22.90 13.60 -17.40
CA PRO A 75 22.38 14.89 -16.99
C PRO A 75 22.46 15.88 -18.16
N PRO A 76 21.57 16.88 -18.22
CA PRO A 76 21.72 17.97 -19.18
C PRO A 76 23.07 18.67 -18.98
N ASP A 77 23.72 19.08 -20.07
CA ASP A 77 25.03 19.75 -20.03
C ASP A 77 25.06 20.91 -19.00
N THR A 78 26.20 21.14 -18.35
CA THR A 78 26.40 22.15 -17.28
C THR A 78 26.03 23.60 -17.65
N GLY A 79 25.89 23.93 -18.94
CA GLY A 79 25.42 25.24 -19.43
C GLY A 79 23.94 25.28 -19.86
N PHE A 80 23.19 24.19 -19.66
CA PHE A 80 21.78 24.08 -20.00
C PHE A 80 20.87 24.66 -18.92
N ALA A 81 21.29 24.55 -17.64
CA ALA A 81 20.56 25.10 -16.52
C ALA A 81 20.37 26.64 -16.69
N PRO A 82 19.16 27.17 -16.47
CA PRO A 82 18.89 28.58 -16.71
C PRO A 82 19.66 29.48 -15.74
N SER A 83 20.57 30.31 -16.27
CA SER A 83 21.40 31.22 -15.47
C SER A 83 20.67 32.51 -15.05
N SER A 84 19.53 32.84 -15.65
CA SER A 84 18.50 33.75 -15.10
C SER A 84 17.28 33.88 -16.04
N GLY A 85 16.09 34.15 -15.49
CA GLY A 85 14.90 34.62 -16.21
C GLY A 85 13.91 33.57 -16.71
N TRP A 86 14.32 32.32 -16.94
CA TRP A 86 13.43 31.23 -17.40
C TRP A 86 13.33 30.13 -16.35
N GLY A 87 12.12 29.60 -16.15
CA GLY A 87 11.89 28.43 -15.31
C GLY A 87 12.22 27.13 -16.05
N MET A 88 12.57 26.08 -15.30
CA MET A 88 12.85 24.77 -15.89
C MET A 88 12.37 23.65 -14.96
N ILE A 89 11.78 22.61 -15.54
CA ILE A 89 11.48 21.36 -14.85
C ILE A 89 12.17 20.20 -15.58
N VAL A 90 12.77 19.31 -14.80
CA VAL A 90 13.33 18.06 -15.29
C VAL A 90 12.35 16.96 -14.92
N VAL A 91 11.92 16.20 -15.92
CA VAL A 91 11.13 14.99 -15.75
C VAL A 91 12.08 13.82 -15.97
N SER A 92 12.42 13.13 -14.89
CA SER A 92 13.38 12.02 -14.95
C SER A 92 12.78 10.74 -14.41
N SER A 93 13.32 9.61 -14.89
CA SER A 93 13.08 8.35 -14.21
C SER A 93 13.69 8.41 -12.80
N PRO A 94 13.10 7.74 -11.81
CA PRO A 94 13.47 7.90 -10.41
C PRO A 94 14.88 7.41 -10.05
N GLU A 95 15.65 6.92 -11.01
CA GLU A 95 17.05 6.52 -10.81
C GLU A 95 17.93 7.73 -10.48
N VAL A 96 18.60 7.62 -9.33
CA VAL A 96 19.29 8.69 -8.58
C VAL A 96 20.37 9.35 -9.43
N SER A 97 21.14 8.54 -10.15
CA SER A 97 22.17 9.01 -11.10
C SER A 97 21.62 9.90 -12.22
N ASN A 98 20.32 9.89 -12.50
CA ASN A 98 19.74 10.74 -13.53
C ASN A 98 19.54 12.20 -13.10
N TYR A 99 19.49 12.49 -11.79
CA TYR A 99 19.19 13.84 -11.31
C TYR A 99 20.12 14.35 -10.21
N ASP A 100 20.88 13.48 -9.54
CA ASP A 100 21.75 13.86 -8.41
C ASP A 100 22.81 14.91 -8.78
N GLU A 101 23.43 14.77 -9.96
CA GLU A 101 24.37 15.77 -10.45
C GLU A 101 23.67 17.11 -10.70
N TRP A 102 22.41 17.08 -11.15
CA TRP A 102 21.64 18.29 -11.41
C TRP A 102 21.15 18.97 -10.13
N GLU A 103 20.71 18.19 -9.14
CA GLU A 103 20.34 18.68 -7.80
C GLU A 103 21.54 19.43 -7.18
N LYS A 104 22.75 18.86 -7.29
CA LYS A 104 24.01 19.49 -6.86
C LYS A 104 24.33 20.77 -7.64
N GLN A 105 24.18 20.76 -8.96
CA GLN A 105 24.54 21.89 -9.82
C GLN A 105 23.58 23.08 -9.71
N ALA A 106 22.27 22.82 -9.71
CA ALA A 106 21.24 23.84 -9.87
C ALA A 106 20.57 24.27 -8.54
N LYS A 107 20.93 23.65 -7.40
CA LYS A 107 20.19 23.77 -6.13
C LYS A 107 18.69 23.53 -6.31
N ALA A 108 18.36 22.59 -7.19
CA ALA A 108 16.99 22.37 -7.63
C ALA A 108 16.11 21.84 -6.49
N SER A 109 14.87 22.31 -6.44
CA SER A 109 13.88 21.76 -5.53
C SER A 109 13.27 20.49 -6.11
N ARG A 110 13.27 19.41 -5.34
CA ARG A 110 12.65 18.14 -5.74
C ARG A 110 11.12 18.24 -5.61
N ILE A 111 10.41 17.85 -6.66
CA ILE A 111 8.95 17.69 -6.67
C ILE A 111 8.65 16.21 -6.82
N ILE A 112 7.88 15.65 -5.89
CA ILE A 112 7.43 14.25 -5.93
C ILE A 112 5.93 14.25 -6.22
N MET A 113 5.53 13.51 -7.25
CA MET A 113 4.13 13.29 -7.60
C MET A 113 3.80 11.82 -7.43
N ASN A 114 2.60 11.54 -6.91
CA ASN A 114 2.11 10.17 -6.82
C ASN A 114 1.91 9.59 -8.22
N CYS A 115 2.08 8.26 -8.33
CA CYS A 115 1.66 7.53 -9.52
C CYS A 115 0.15 7.65 -9.72
N PRO A 116 -0.34 7.43 -10.96
CA PRO A 116 -1.78 7.33 -11.21
C PRO A 116 -2.42 6.27 -10.30
N ASP A 117 -3.68 6.48 -9.95
CA ASP A 117 -4.49 5.46 -9.29
C ASP A 117 -5.24 4.58 -10.32
N GLU A 118 -6.04 3.64 -9.84
CA GLU A 118 -6.83 2.75 -10.69
C GLU A 118 -7.77 3.51 -11.63
N MET A 119 -8.43 4.56 -11.12
CA MET A 119 -9.40 5.33 -11.88
C MET A 119 -8.73 6.19 -12.95
N ASP A 120 -7.55 6.73 -12.66
CA ASP A 120 -6.71 7.39 -13.65
C ASP A 120 -6.35 6.43 -14.79
N VAL A 121 -5.89 5.21 -14.47
CA VAL A 121 -5.53 4.21 -15.48
C VAL A 121 -6.77 3.74 -16.26
N LYS A 122 -7.93 3.60 -15.60
CA LYS A 122 -9.20 3.28 -16.24
C LYS A 122 -9.61 4.32 -17.27
N ALA A 123 -9.48 5.60 -16.91
CA ALA A 123 -9.73 6.70 -17.83
C ALA A 123 -8.75 6.68 -19.03
N MET A 124 -7.47 6.38 -18.80
CA MET A 124 -6.50 6.18 -19.88
C MET A 124 -6.90 5.04 -20.82
N CYS A 125 -7.35 3.89 -20.28
CA CYS A 125 -7.82 2.76 -21.07
C CYS A 125 -9.02 3.14 -21.95
N ALA A 126 -10.03 3.81 -21.36
CA ALA A 126 -11.20 4.27 -22.09
C ALA A 126 -10.82 5.22 -23.24
N TRP A 127 -9.87 6.12 -23.01
CA TRP A 127 -9.38 7.04 -24.04
C TRP A 127 -8.55 6.36 -25.13
N MET A 128 -7.67 5.42 -24.76
CA MET A 128 -6.82 4.67 -25.69
C MET A 128 -7.64 3.74 -26.59
N LYS A 129 -8.76 3.22 -26.09
CA LYS A 129 -9.66 2.31 -26.80
C LYS A 129 -10.95 2.98 -27.25
N ARG A 130 -10.97 4.32 -27.29
CA ARG A 130 -12.12 5.10 -27.76
C ARG A 130 -12.51 4.69 -29.19
N GLY A 131 -13.81 4.54 -29.44
CA GLY A 131 -14.33 4.11 -30.73
C GLY A 131 -14.31 2.60 -30.96
N LEU A 132 -13.83 1.78 -30.02
CA LEU A 132 -14.09 0.35 -30.01
C LEU A 132 -15.45 0.03 -29.38
N GLU A 133 -16.02 -1.12 -29.74
CA GLU A 133 -17.22 -1.66 -29.10
C GLU A 133 -17.05 -1.82 -27.58
N PRO A 134 -18.12 -1.62 -26.78
CA PRO A 134 -18.06 -1.70 -25.32
C PRO A 134 -17.40 -2.97 -24.77
N ASP A 135 -17.69 -4.12 -25.38
CA ASP A 135 -17.14 -5.42 -24.93
C ASP A 135 -15.63 -5.48 -25.07
N LYS A 136 -15.07 -4.92 -26.15
CA LYS A 136 -13.61 -4.87 -26.37
C LYS A 136 -12.93 -3.90 -25.42
N GLN A 137 -13.61 -2.81 -25.04
CA GLN A 137 -13.09 -1.89 -24.03
C GLN A 137 -13.07 -2.56 -22.64
N ALA A 138 -14.12 -3.30 -22.31
CA ALA A 138 -14.22 -4.06 -21.05
C ALA A 138 -13.17 -5.17 -20.97
N GLU A 139 -12.94 -5.91 -22.06
CA GLU A 139 -11.90 -6.94 -22.14
C GLU A 139 -10.50 -6.33 -21.94
N TYR A 140 -10.21 -5.22 -22.61
CA TYR A 140 -8.94 -4.52 -22.44
C TYR A 140 -8.76 -4.00 -21.00
N TRP A 141 -9.81 -3.43 -20.40
CA TRP A 141 -9.77 -3.02 -19.00
C TRP A 141 -9.46 -4.19 -18.08
N LYS A 142 -10.16 -5.33 -18.22
CA LYS A 142 -9.96 -6.52 -17.39
C LYS A 142 -8.52 -7.04 -17.46
N MET A 143 -7.90 -6.99 -18.63
CA MET A 143 -6.48 -7.32 -18.79
C MET A 143 -5.59 -6.35 -18.02
N VAL A 144 -5.77 -5.04 -18.20
CA VAL A 144 -4.98 -4.00 -17.52
C VAL A 144 -5.15 -4.05 -16.01
N GLU A 145 -6.38 -4.22 -15.53
CA GLU A 145 -6.74 -4.39 -14.12
C GLU A 145 -5.95 -5.56 -13.52
N LYS A 146 -5.99 -6.75 -14.15
CA LYS A 146 -5.21 -7.92 -13.73
C LYS A 146 -3.70 -7.65 -13.67
N HIS A 147 -3.15 -6.88 -14.62
CA HIS A 147 -1.74 -6.49 -14.56
C HIS A 147 -1.46 -5.58 -13.37
N MET A 148 -2.31 -4.58 -13.12
CA MET A 148 -2.14 -3.64 -12.01
C MET A 148 -2.20 -4.31 -10.64
N GLU A 149 -2.95 -5.40 -10.49
CA GLU A 149 -2.94 -6.17 -9.24
C GLU A 149 -1.52 -6.67 -8.89
N LYS A 150 -0.72 -6.99 -9.91
CA LYS A 150 0.63 -7.60 -9.74
C LYS A 150 1.77 -6.60 -9.83
N VAL A 151 1.62 -5.53 -10.62
CA VAL A 151 2.70 -4.55 -10.85
C VAL A 151 2.29 -3.09 -10.58
N GLY A 152 1.13 -2.90 -9.95
CA GLY A 152 0.56 -1.59 -9.60
C GLY A 152 0.04 -0.80 -10.80
N PRO A 153 -0.59 0.37 -10.54
CA PRO A 153 -1.09 1.29 -11.56
C PRO A 153 0.06 2.07 -12.22
N ILE A 154 1.00 1.34 -12.82
CA ILE A 154 2.16 1.89 -13.52
C ILE A 154 1.94 1.66 -15.02
N PRO A 155 1.50 2.69 -15.78
CA PRO A 155 1.19 2.58 -17.21
C PRO A 155 2.28 1.92 -18.05
N ARG A 156 3.55 2.09 -17.65
CA ARG A 156 4.70 1.48 -18.31
C ARG A 156 4.64 -0.05 -18.36
N TYR A 157 4.02 -0.67 -17.38
CA TYR A 157 4.00 -2.12 -17.19
C TYR A 157 2.60 -2.72 -17.29
N SER A 158 1.53 -1.92 -17.28
CA SER A 158 0.15 -2.41 -17.23
C SER A 158 -0.52 -2.54 -18.60
N PHE A 159 -0.11 -1.76 -19.60
CA PHE A 159 -0.81 -1.69 -20.90
C PHE A 159 -0.38 -2.70 -21.96
N ASP A 160 0.83 -3.28 -21.82
CA ASP A 160 1.42 -4.20 -22.78
C ASP A 160 1.76 -5.52 -22.08
N GLU A 161 1.27 -6.63 -22.64
CA GLU A 161 1.41 -7.96 -22.06
C GLU A 161 2.87 -8.44 -22.01
N LYS A 162 3.68 -8.17 -23.04
CA LYS A 162 5.08 -8.61 -23.07
C LYS A 162 5.91 -7.85 -22.04
N ILE A 163 5.69 -6.54 -21.93
CA ILE A 163 6.35 -5.71 -20.92
C ILE A 163 5.89 -6.10 -19.52
N TYR A 164 4.61 -6.42 -19.35
CA TYR A 164 4.06 -6.92 -18.09
C TYR A 164 4.76 -8.21 -17.64
N ILE A 165 4.89 -9.20 -18.52
CA ILE A 165 5.55 -10.49 -18.21
C ILE A 165 7.00 -10.26 -17.77
N VAL A 166 7.77 -9.48 -18.55
CA VAL A 166 9.15 -9.14 -18.19
C VAL A 166 9.23 -8.40 -16.85
N ARG A 167 8.25 -7.54 -16.54
CA ARG A 167 8.20 -6.85 -15.26
C ARG A 167 7.88 -7.81 -14.12
N LEU A 168 6.98 -8.77 -14.33
CA LEU A 168 6.61 -9.77 -13.34
C LEU A 168 7.82 -10.64 -12.96
N ASP A 169 8.57 -11.13 -13.95
CA ASP A 169 9.82 -11.88 -13.71
C ASP A 169 10.84 -11.06 -12.92
N ALA A 170 10.95 -9.76 -13.21
CA ALA A 170 11.83 -8.86 -12.48
C ALA A 170 11.37 -8.62 -11.03
N VAL A 171 10.05 -8.58 -10.78
CA VAL A 171 9.48 -8.51 -9.43
C VAL A 171 9.79 -9.79 -8.66
N ASP A 172 9.61 -10.95 -9.29
CA ASP A 172 9.87 -12.25 -8.67
C ASP A 172 11.35 -12.42 -8.33
N GLY A 173 12.25 -12.05 -9.25
CA GLY A 173 13.69 -12.02 -8.98
C GLY A 173 14.06 -11.10 -7.82
N ALA A 174 13.45 -9.91 -7.74
CA ALA A 174 13.69 -8.97 -6.64
C ALA A 174 13.17 -9.49 -5.29
N LEU A 175 12.00 -10.15 -5.27
CA LEU A 175 11.46 -10.79 -4.06
C LEU A 175 12.34 -11.94 -3.57
N LEU A 176 12.98 -12.67 -4.48
CA LEU A 176 13.95 -13.71 -4.10
C LEU A 176 15.22 -13.11 -3.50
N ALA A 177 15.67 -11.98 -4.05
CA ALA A 177 16.90 -11.30 -3.67
C ALA A 177 16.80 -10.45 -2.39
N ILE A 178 15.59 -9.99 -2.01
CA ILE A 178 15.40 -9.09 -0.87
C ILE A 178 15.92 -9.69 0.44
N LYS A 179 16.65 -8.88 1.21
CA LYS A 179 17.20 -9.20 2.52
C LYS A 179 16.46 -8.45 3.62
N PRO A 180 16.49 -8.95 4.87
CA PRO A 180 15.96 -8.23 6.03
C PRO A 180 16.50 -6.80 6.18
N THR A 181 17.77 -6.57 5.84
CA THR A 181 18.42 -5.26 5.88
C THR A 181 17.77 -4.25 4.94
N ASP A 182 17.41 -4.70 3.74
CA ASP A 182 16.78 -3.86 2.72
C ASP A 182 15.41 -3.40 3.24
N VAL A 183 14.72 -4.26 4.01
CA VAL A 183 13.42 -3.90 4.58
C VAL A 183 13.53 -2.86 5.68
N GLU A 184 14.53 -2.97 6.55
CA GLU A 184 14.79 -1.93 7.55
C GLU A 184 15.02 -0.57 6.87
N GLU A 185 15.83 -0.56 5.80
CA GLU A 185 16.21 0.64 5.06
C GLU A 185 15.05 1.28 4.30
N TYR A 186 14.21 0.49 3.63
CA TYR A 186 13.15 1.01 2.77
C TYR A 186 11.79 1.12 3.46
N PHE A 187 11.47 0.31 4.48
CA PHE A 187 10.10 0.22 5.03
C PHE A 187 9.95 0.76 6.46
N THR A 188 11.02 0.94 7.24
CA THR A 188 10.89 1.29 8.67
C THR A 188 11.52 2.63 9.08
N MET A 189 12.61 3.05 8.41
CA MET A 189 13.25 4.31 8.74
C MET A 189 12.65 5.48 7.97
N ARG A 190 12.40 6.58 8.69
CA ARG A 190 11.90 7.88 8.22
C ARG A 190 12.73 8.40 7.03
N GLY A 191 12.43 7.95 5.82
CA GLY A 191 12.91 8.50 4.55
C GLY A 191 14.40 8.85 4.48
N SER A 192 15.30 8.19 5.24
CA SER A 192 16.74 8.53 5.17
C SER A 192 17.30 8.23 3.78
N ARG A 193 16.68 7.27 3.07
CA ARG A 193 16.83 7.02 1.64
C ARG A 193 15.45 6.82 1.01
N LEU A 194 14.83 7.91 0.55
CA LEU A 194 13.69 7.82 -0.36
C LEU A 194 14.20 7.17 -1.65
N TRP A 195 13.67 5.99 -1.98
CA TRP A 195 13.86 5.24 -3.24
C TRP A 195 15.28 5.32 -3.83
N TYR A 196 16.13 4.34 -3.54
CA TYR A 196 17.50 4.29 -4.04
C TYR A 196 17.63 3.37 -5.25
N SER A 197 18.47 3.75 -6.22
CA SER A 197 18.40 3.17 -7.55
C SER A 197 19.25 1.95 -7.85
N GLU A 198 20.17 1.63 -6.95
CA GLU A 198 21.10 0.52 -7.14
C GLU A 198 20.60 -0.76 -6.45
N ASP A 199 19.34 -0.77 -5.99
CA ASP A 199 18.78 -1.79 -5.11
C ASP A 199 17.60 -2.55 -5.74
N PRO A 200 17.48 -3.88 -5.53
CA PRO A 200 16.33 -4.68 -5.96
C PRO A 200 14.96 -4.10 -5.58
N SER A 201 14.87 -3.35 -4.48
CA SER A 201 13.67 -2.69 -3.97
C SER A 201 13.00 -1.76 -4.98
N GLN A 202 13.72 -1.17 -5.94
CA GLN A 202 13.12 -0.40 -7.03
C GLN A 202 12.02 -1.17 -7.79
N LYS A 203 12.15 -2.50 -7.81
CA LYS A 203 11.17 -3.37 -8.48
C LYS A 203 9.91 -3.56 -7.65
N LEU A 204 9.98 -3.29 -6.34
CA LEU A 204 8.97 -3.65 -5.35
C LEU A 204 8.29 -2.44 -4.69
N VAL A 205 9.00 -1.30 -4.58
CA VAL A 205 8.52 -0.11 -3.87
C VAL A 205 8.39 1.11 -4.78
N LYS A 206 7.53 2.05 -4.36
CA LYS A 206 7.32 3.38 -4.95
C LYS A 206 7.38 4.44 -3.85
N VAL A 207 7.69 5.68 -4.23
CA VAL A 207 7.54 6.82 -3.31
C VAL A 207 6.09 7.28 -3.33
N VAL A 208 5.53 7.52 -2.16
CA VAL A 208 4.22 8.13 -1.97
C VAL A 208 4.41 9.47 -1.25
N ARG A 209 3.77 10.49 -1.80
CA ARG A 209 3.55 11.80 -1.20
C ARG A 209 2.22 11.76 -0.45
N GLU A 210 2.25 12.11 0.83
CA GLU A 210 1.07 12.30 1.68
C GLU A 210 1.03 13.74 2.18
N ILE A 211 -0.18 14.29 2.29
CA ILE A 211 -0.42 15.55 2.99
C ILE A 211 -1.09 15.17 4.31
N THR A 212 -0.41 15.46 5.41
CA THR A 212 -0.96 15.23 6.75
C THR A 212 -2.17 16.11 7.02
N GLU A 213 -3.00 15.76 8.00
CA GLU A 213 -4.16 16.59 8.41
C GLU A 213 -3.77 18.03 8.75
N LYS A 214 -2.53 18.26 9.21
CA LYS A 214 -1.98 19.57 9.53
C LYS A 214 -1.41 20.31 8.31
N GLY A 215 -1.58 19.78 7.10
CA GLY A 215 -1.10 20.37 5.84
C GLY A 215 0.38 20.16 5.54
N ALA A 216 1.13 19.42 6.37
CA ALA A 216 2.53 19.13 6.10
C ALA A 216 2.68 18.01 5.06
N GLU A 217 3.56 18.21 4.08
CA GLU A 217 3.92 17.19 3.09
C GLU A 217 4.93 16.20 3.67
N VAL A 218 4.68 14.91 3.46
CA VAL A 218 5.56 13.81 3.87
C VAL A 218 5.76 12.87 2.69
N PHE A 219 6.97 12.36 2.55
CA PHE A 219 7.33 11.37 1.55
C PHE A 219 7.77 10.08 2.22
N LEU A 220 7.34 8.96 1.67
CA LEU A 220 7.60 7.64 2.21
C LEU A 220 7.65 6.59 1.10
N ASN A 221 8.35 5.49 1.35
CA ASN A 221 8.29 4.34 0.45
C ASN A 221 7.05 3.49 0.79
N ALA A 222 6.41 2.96 -0.24
CA ALA A 222 5.29 2.03 -0.16
C ALA A 222 5.50 0.88 -1.14
N SER A 223 4.89 -0.28 -0.92
CA SER A 223 4.83 -1.28 -2.00
C SER A 223 4.13 -0.71 -3.24
N ILE A 224 4.53 -1.20 -4.41
CA ILE A 224 3.94 -0.76 -5.68
C ILE A 224 2.45 -1.07 -5.74
N CYS A 225 2.08 -2.27 -5.29
CA CYS A 225 0.72 -2.76 -5.08
C CYS A 225 0.67 -3.66 -3.83
N ASP A 226 -0.53 -4.05 -3.44
CA ASP A 226 -0.76 -4.86 -2.24
C ASP A 226 -0.27 -6.31 -2.40
N ASP A 227 -0.35 -6.90 -3.60
CA ASP A 227 0.22 -8.23 -3.89
C ASP A 227 1.73 -8.28 -3.58
N ILE A 228 2.46 -7.27 -4.05
CA ILE A 228 3.89 -7.14 -3.75
C ILE A 228 4.11 -6.93 -2.25
N GLY A 229 3.31 -6.08 -1.60
CA GLY A 229 3.38 -5.84 -0.16
C GLY A 229 3.21 -7.13 0.67
N PHE A 230 2.21 -7.94 0.29
CA PHE A 230 1.93 -9.25 0.90
C PHE A 230 3.08 -10.24 0.68
N ARG A 231 3.62 -10.32 -0.54
CA ARG A 231 4.73 -11.22 -0.88
C ARG A 231 6.03 -10.84 -0.20
N ILE A 232 6.28 -9.53 0.00
CA ILE A 232 7.40 -9.06 0.84
C ILE A 232 7.23 -9.57 2.27
N ALA A 233 6.02 -9.44 2.83
CA ALA A 233 5.76 -9.87 4.20
C ALA A 233 5.93 -11.39 4.39
N ASP A 234 5.45 -12.22 3.45
CA ASP A 234 5.68 -13.68 3.44
C ASP A 234 7.17 -14.03 3.34
N ARG A 235 7.92 -13.29 2.52
CA ARG A 235 9.37 -13.50 2.40
C ARG A 235 10.09 -13.18 3.71
N LEU A 236 9.71 -12.10 4.38
CA LEU A 236 10.33 -11.70 5.64
C LEU A 236 10.01 -12.65 6.77
N GLU A 237 8.76 -13.14 6.85
CA GLU A 237 8.35 -14.18 7.78
C GLU A 237 9.26 -15.41 7.73
N LYS A 238 9.64 -15.83 6.51
CA LYS A 238 10.53 -16.97 6.29
C LYS A 238 12.01 -16.67 6.56
N LYS A 239 12.39 -15.40 6.62
CA LYS A 239 13.80 -14.96 6.73
C LYS A 239 14.15 -14.36 8.09
N MET A 240 13.17 -13.97 8.88
CA MET A 240 13.34 -13.26 10.15
C MET A 240 12.58 -13.97 11.26
N ALA A 241 13.06 -13.87 12.49
CA ALA A 241 12.26 -14.29 13.63
C ALA A 241 11.05 -13.36 13.78
N THR A 242 9.90 -13.88 14.23
CA THR A 242 8.68 -13.08 14.43
C THR A 242 8.90 -11.86 15.34
N LYS A 243 9.79 -12.00 16.33
CA LYS A 243 10.21 -10.89 17.21
C LYS A 243 10.87 -9.74 16.45
N ASP A 244 11.58 -10.03 15.36
CA ASP A 244 12.30 -9.02 14.58
C ASP A 244 11.33 -8.30 13.64
N LEU A 245 10.30 -8.99 13.15
CA LEU A 245 9.15 -8.36 12.46
C LEU A 245 8.43 -7.37 13.37
N LEU A 246 8.17 -7.76 14.63
CA LEU A 246 7.62 -6.84 15.63
C LEU A 246 8.50 -5.60 15.72
N LEU A 247 9.81 -5.78 15.92
CA LEU A 247 10.75 -4.67 16.04
C LEU A 247 10.76 -3.73 14.82
N LEU A 248 10.54 -4.23 13.60
CA LEU A 248 10.38 -3.39 12.41
C LEU A 248 9.14 -2.48 12.50
N ILE A 249 8.00 -3.03 12.92
CA ILE A 249 6.79 -2.24 13.19
C ILE A 249 7.09 -1.21 14.29
N LEU A 250 7.82 -1.61 15.35
CA LEU A 250 8.11 -0.75 16.50
C LEU A 250 9.13 0.36 16.22
N ARG A 251 10.04 0.16 15.26
CA ARG A 251 11.03 1.16 14.84
C ARG A 251 10.42 2.21 13.92
N SER A 252 9.28 1.90 13.29
CA SER A 252 8.54 2.82 12.43
C SER A 252 8.04 4.05 13.20
N ARG A 253 7.88 5.20 12.52
CA ARG A 253 7.48 6.47 13.14
C ARG A 253 6.42 7.21 12.32
N GLY A 254 5.47 7.83 13.01
CA GLY A 254 4.37 8.58 12.37
C GLY A 254 3.53 7.67 11.46
N ALA A 255 3.14 8.18 10.29
CA ALA A 255 2.35 7.44 9.30
C ALA A 255 2.94 6.09 8.87
N LEU A 256 4.26 5.89 9.01
CA LEU A 256 4.91 4.61 8.72
C LEU A 256 4.48 3.48 9.66
N VAL A 257 4.07 3.81 10.90
CA VAL A 257 3.61 2.79 11.86
C VAL A 257 2.34 2.11 11.36
N SER A 258 1.37 2.88 10.84
CA SER A 258 0.12 2.31 10.29
C SER A 258 0.42 1.34 9.15
N ARG A 259 1.29 1.77 8.22
CA ARG A 259 1.64 0.97 7.04
C ARG A 259 2.43 -0.29 7.40
N ALA A 260 3.41 -0.18 8.29
CA ALA A 260 4.15 -1.33 8.78
C ALA A 260 3.24 -2.32 9.52
N LEU A 261 2.28 -1.80 10.29
CA LEU A 261 1.28 -2.61 10.98
C LEU A 261 0.34 -3.31 9.99
N GLU A 262 -0.15 -2.63 8.96
CA GLU A 262 -0.98 -3.26 7.92
C GLU A 262 -0.22 -4.34 7.16
N GLN A 263 1.05 -4.10 6.83
CA GLN A 263 1.87 -5.03 6.05
C GLN A 263 2.34 -6.25 6.86
N LEU A 264 2.77 -6.05 8.12
CA LEU A 264 3.44 -7.06 8.93
C LEU A 264 2.62 -7.52 10.13
N GLY A 265 1.64 -6.74 10.57
CA GLY A 265 0.98 -6.90 11.88
C GLY A 265 0.32 -8.24 12.09
N LEU A 266 -0.33 -8.80 11.05
CA LEU A 266 -0.94 -10.15 11.12
C LEU A 266 0.11 -11.20 11.50
N ARG A 267 1.29 -11.16 10.87
CA ARG A 267 2.36 -12.16 11.08
C ARG A 267 2.94 -12.12 12.48
N VAL A 268 2.84 -10.97 13.16
CA VAL A 268 3.35 -10.85 14.52
C VAL A 268 2.46 -11.57 15.55
N PHE A 269 1.21 -11.93 15.20
CA PHE A 269 0.37 -12.77 16.07
C PHE A 269 0.94 -14.18 16.29
N MET A 270 1.96 -14.59 15.54
CA MET A 270 2.71 -15.81 15.82
C MET A 270 3.68 -15.69 16.99
N TYR A 271 3.90 -14.48 17.51
CA TYR A 271 4.79 -14.25 18.63
C TYR A 271 4.03 -14.34 19.96
N GLY A 272 4.12 -15.51 20.62
CA GLY A 272 3.35 -15.79 21.84
C GLY A 272 3.55 -14.78 22.97
N GLU A 273 4.74 -14.18 23.12
CA GLU A 273 4.98 -13.12 24.12
C GLU A 273 4.17 -11.85 23.82
N LEU A 274 4.07 -11.46 22.53
CA LEU A 274 3.21 -10.35 22.13
C LEU A 274 1.76 -10.68 22.44
N VAL A 275 1.30 -11.88 22.07
CA VAL A 275 -0.09 -12.29 22.29
C VAL A 275 -0.41 -12.31 23.77
N SER A 276 0.48 -12.85 24.61
CA SER A 276 0.33 -12.88 26.07
C SER A 276 0.21 -11.47 26.66
N ALA A 277 1.04 -10.53 26.20
CA ALA A 277 0.94 -9.14 26.63
C ALA A 277 -0.34 -8.46 26.10
N LEU A 278 -0.71 -8.73 24.85
CA LEU A 278 -1.86 -8.14 24.17
C LEU A 278 -3.17 -8.53 24.86
N VAL A 279 -3.31 -9.80 25.27
CA VAL A 279 -4.55 -10.31 25.88
C VAL A 279 -4.82 -9.72 27.27
N GLU A 280 -3.79 -9.24 27.98
CA GLU A 280 -3.96 -8.49 29.23
C GLU A 280 -4.61 -7.12 29.01
N GLU A 281 -4.47 -6.55 27.81
CA GLU A 281 -4.99 -5.22 27.46
C GLU A 281 -6.22 -5.27 26.53
N LEU A 282 -6.63 -6.46 26.08
CA LEU A 282 -7.85 -6.64 25.29
C LEU A 282 -9.07 -6.20 26.11
N LYS A 283 -9.86 -5.30 25.52
CA LYS A 283 -11.12 -4.84 26.10
C LYS A 283 -12.25 -5.18 25.16
N GLU A 284 -13.25 -5.89 25.68
CA GLU A 284 -14.48 -6.09 24.94
C GLU A 284 -15.20 -4.74 24.75
N LEU A 285 -15.73 -4.54 23.56
CA LEU A 285 -16.57 -3.40 23.24
C LEU A 285 -17.94 -3.60 23.92
N ARG A 286 -18.45 -2.57 24.58
CA ARG A 286 -19.76 -2.66 25.23
C ARG A 286 -20.87 -2.74 24.19
N SER A 287 -21.64 -3.82 24.23
CA SER A 287 -22.92 -3.94 23.51
C SER A 287 -24.05 -3.41 24.39
N SER A 288 -25.08 -2.82 23.76
CA SER A 288 -26.32 -2.43 24.46
C SER A 288 -27.20 -3.63 24.83
N GLU A 289 -26.97 -4.79 24.22
CA GLU A 289 -27.78 -5.99 24.41
C GLU A 289 -27.19 -6.96 25.45
N ARG A 290 -25.98 -6.69 25.95
CA ARG A 290 -25.26 -7.56 26.88
C ARG A 290 -24.91 -6.84 28.17
N ASN A 291 -25.19 -7.49 29.29
CA ASN A 291 -25.01 -6.91 30.63
C ASN A 291 -23.62 -7.20 31.23
N GLU A 292 -22.93 -8.24 30.78
CA GLU A 292 -21.62 -8.65 31.30
C GLU A 292 -20.58 -8.76 30.19
N ALA A 293 -19.37 -8.30 30.49
CA ALA A 293 -18.23 -8.41 29.57
C ALA A 293 -17.66 -9.84 29.62
N GLN A 294 -17.35 -10.39 28.45
CA GLN A 294 -16.72 -11.68 28.30
C GLN A 294 -15.22 -11.51 28.05
N ASP A 295 -14.41 -12.33 28.73
CA ASP A 295 -13.00 -12.47 28.41
C ASP A 295 -12.82 -13.20 27.08
N SER A 296 -11.87 -12.72 26.25
CA SER A 296 -11.50 -13.35 24.98
C SER A 296 -11.00 -14.77 25.19
N VAL A 297 -11.29 -15.66 24.23
CA VAL A 297 -10.72 -17.01 24.17
C VAL A 297 -9.19 -16.99 24.30
N MET A 298 -8.55 -15.94 23.79
CA MET A 298 -7.10 -15.73 23.82
C MET A 298 -6.59 -15.37 25.22
N LYS A 299 -7.43 -14.79 26.08
CA LYS A 299 -7.07 -14.50 27.48
C LYS A 299 -7.10 -15.78 28.32
N VAL A 300 -8.04 -16.68 28.02
CA VAL A 300 -8.17 -17.98 28.70
C VAL A 300 -7.15 -18.99 28.17
N ASN A 301 -6.89 -18.99 26.86
CA ASN A 301 -5.96 -19.87 26.17
C ASN A 301 -5.00 -19.08 25.25
N HIS A 302 -4.06 -18.36 25.84
CA HIS A 302 -3.05 -17.60 25.09
C HIS A 302 -2.11 -18.51 24.29
N GLN A 303 -2.00 -19.80 24.64
CA GLN A 303 -1.23 -20.79 23.89
C GLN A 303 -1.91 -21.22 22.58
N GLY A 304 -3.20 -20.91 22.39
CA GLY A 304 -3.94 -21.13 21.15
C GLY A 304 -3.60 -20.15 20.02
N HIS A 305 -2.58 -19.30 20.20
CA HIS A 305 -2.13 -18.37 19.17
C HIS A 305 -1.59 -19.10 17.93
N PRO A 306 -1.68 -18.48 16.74
CA PRO A 306 -1.19 -19.14 15.54
C PRO A 306 0.32 -19.35 15.59
N THR A 307 0.83 -20.41 14.97
CA THR A 307 2.28 -20.73 14.92
C THR A 307 2.86 -20.72 13.51
N ARG A 308 1.98 -20.69 12.51
CA ARG A 308 2.32 -20.58 11.08
C ARG A 308 1.21 -19.83 10.34
N THR A 309 1.54 -19.32 9.15
CA THR A 309 0.57 -18.69 8.25
C THR A 309 0.20 -19.59 7.07
N VAL A 310 -0.99 -19.35 6.50
CA VAL A 310 -1.45 -19.89 5.22
C VAL A 310 -2.09 -18.76 4.41
N GLY A 311 -1.60 -18.53 3.20
CA GLY A 311 -2.23 -17.60 2.26
C GLY A 311 -3.47 -18.23 1.60
N LEU A 312 -4.58 -17.51 1.57
CA LEU A 312 -5.79 -17.93 0.84
C LEU A 312 -5.86 -17.19 -0.50
N GLY A 313 -5.84 -17.94 -1.60
CA GLY A 313 -5.93 -17.40 -2.96
C GLY A 313 -7.29 -16.74 -3.24
N LYS A 314 -7.38 -15.84 -4.23
CA LYS A 314 -8.66 -15.23 -4.62
C LYS A 314 -9.63 -16.27 -5.18
N LEU A 315 -10.89 -16.24 -4.74
CA LEU A 315 -11.94 -17.14 -5.22
C LEU A 315 -12.17 -17.08 -6.74
N GLU A 316 -11.97 -15.92 -7.36
CA GLU A 316 -12.14 -15.71 -8.81
C GLU A 316 -11.26 -16.62 -9.68
N ASN A 317 -10.12 -17.08 -9.13
CA ASN A 317 -9.20 -17.97 -9.83
C ASN A 317 -9.53 -19.46 -9.65
N GLY A 318 -10.61 -19.78 -8.93
CA GLY A 318 -10.86 -21.11 -8.40
C GLY A 318 -9.95 -21.41 -7.21
N VAL A 319 -10.51 -22.05 -6.19
CA VAL A 319 -9.76 -22.45 -4.99
C VAL A 319 -10.03 -23.90 -4.67
N GLU A 320 -8.98 -24.62 -4.30
CA GLU A 320 -9.11 -25.95 -3.74
C GLU A 320 -9.49 -25.82 -2.26
N ARG A 321 -10.44 -26.65 -1.82
CA ARG A 321 -10.78 -26.71 -0.40
C ARG A 321 -9.64 -27.34 0.38
N ILE A 322 -9.38 -26.81 1.56
CA ILE A 322 -8.34 -27.30 2.47
C ILE A 322 -8.97 -27.71 3.81
N PRO A 323 -8.34 -28.64 4.55
CA PRO A 323 -8.77 -28.94 5.90
C PRO A 323 -8.58 -27.71 6.81
N MET A 324 -9.56 -27.48 7.69
CA MET A 324 -9.45 -26.44 8.72
C MET A 324 -8.49 -26.89 9.82
N GLU A 325 -7.54 -26.05 10.19
CA GLU A 325 -6.56 -26.33 11.23
C GLU A 325 -6.58 -25.26 12.33
N TYR A 326 -6.52 -25.71 13.58
CA TYR A 326 -6.37 -24.83 14.74
C TYR A 326 -4.93 -24.35 14.87
N GLY A 327 -4.73 -23.12 15.37
CA GLY A 327 -3.39 -22.54 15.51
C GLY A 327 -2.70 -22.16 14.19
N VAL A 328 -3.47 -22.01 13.11
CA VAL A 328 -3.01 -21.55 11.79
C VAL A 328 -3.63 -20.20 11.46
N LEU A 329 -2.79 -19.22 11.10
CA LEU A 329 -3.24 -17.90 10.66
C LEU A 329 -3.48 -17.88 9.16
N TYR A 330 -4.76 -17.80 8.77
CA TYR A 330 -5.19 -17.67 7.40
C TYR A 330 -5.20 -16.20 6.99
N ILE A 331 -4.50 -15.87 5.90
CA ILE A 331 -4.39 -14.51 5.39
C ILE A 331 -4.92 -14.47 3.94
N PRO A 332 -6.07 -13.83 3.69
CA PRO A 332 -6.61 -13.64 2.35
C PRO A 332 -5.70 -12.82 1.44
N ALA A 333 -5.58 -13.21 0.18
CA ALA A 333 -4.91 -12.43 -0.87
C ALA A 333 -5.78 -11.28 -1.40
N ALA A 334 -7.09 -11.31 -1.16
CA ALA A 334 -8.01 -10.25 -1.59
C ALA A 334 -7.95 -9.06 -0.61
N GLN A 335 -7.70 -7.86 -1.14
CA GLN A 335 -7.64 -6.63 -0.33
C GLN A 335 -8.99 -6.27 0.31
N ASN A 336 -10.09 -6.52 -0.39
CA ASN A 336 -11.45 -6.29 0.09
C ASN A 336 -12.07 -7.56 0.65
N PHE A 337 -11.27 -8.40 1.30
CA PHE A 337 -11.79 -9.61 1.90
C PHE A 337 -12.85 -9.25 2.96
N PRO A 338 -14.01 -9.92 2.99
CA PRO A 338 -15.08 -9.54 3.89
C PRO A 338 -14.69 -9.64 5.37
N LEU A 339 -15.08 -8.62 6.16
CA LEU A 339 -14.97 -8.51 7.62
C LEU A 339 -13.57 -8.40 8.25
N VAL A 340 -12.59 -9.15 7.78
CA VAL A 340 -11.29 -9.35 8.47
C VAL A 340 -10.11 -9.23 7.51
N ASP A 341 -8.95 -8.85 8.03
CA ASP A 341 -7.69 -8.85 7.27
C ASP A 341 -6.97 -10.20 7.36
N GLY A 342 -7.26 -10.98 8.41
CA GLY A 342 -6.79 -12.35 8.60
C GLY A 342 -7.54 -13.01 9.75
N PHE A 343 -7.51 -14.34 9.84
CA PHE A 343 -8.23 -15.06 10.90
C PHE A 343 -7.55 -16.38 11.24
N PHE A 344 -7.83 -16.91 12.42
CA PHE A 344 -7.36 -18.23 12.87
C PHE A 344 -8.41 -18.90 13.74
N PHE A 345 -8.21 -20.20 14.00
CA PHE A 345 -9.11 -20.99 14.83
C PHE A 345 -8.44 -21.41 16.13
N VAL A 346 -9.21 -21.36 17.22
CA VAL A 346 -8.83 -21.84 18.55
C VAL A 346 -9.79 -22.95 18.97
N ASP A 347 -9.27 -24.08 19.45
CA ASP A 347 -10.08 -25.26 19.81
C ASP A 347 -10.64 -25.18 21.25
N SER A 348 -9.81 -24.71 22.19
CA SER A 348 -10.10 -24.72 23.63
C SER A 348 -9.99 -23.32 24.26
N PRO A 349 -10.81 -22.96 25.26
CA PRO A 349 -11.85 -23.78 25.92
C PRO A 349 -13.13 -23.97 25.10
N ARG A 350 -13.29 -23.20 24.02
CA ARG A 350 -14.41 -23.29 23.10
C ARG A 350 -13.91 -23.06 21.67
N LYS A 351 -14.50 -23.77 20.71
CA LYS A 351 -14.19 -23.60 19.30
C LYS A 351 -14.51 -22.18 18.86
N THR A 352 -13.48 -21.45 18.42
CA THR A 352 -13.59 -20.02 18.16
C THR A 352 -12.89 -19.65 16.86
N LEU A 353 -13.59 -18.92 15.98
CA LEU A 353 -12.98 -18.16 14.90
C LEU A 353 -12.56 -16.81 15.45
N VAL A 354 -11.25 -16.53 15.41
CA VAL A 354 -10.70 -15.22 15.80
C VAL A 354 -10.35 -14.44 14.54
N GLY A 355 -11.15 -13.41 14.26
CA GLY A 355 -10.96 -12.48 13.16
C GLY A 355 -10.10 -11.30 13.59
N LEU A 356 -9.03 -11.03 12.86
CA LEU A 356 -8.13 -9.90 13.07
C LEU A 356 -8.43 -8.80 12.07
N ARG A 357 -8.60 -7.57 12.57
CA ARG A 357 -8.76 -6.38 11.73
C ARG A 357 -7.78 -5.29 12.13
N ILE A 358 -6.81 -5.06 11.26
CA ILE A 358 -5.72 -4.11 11.38
C ILE A 358 -5.97 -2.88 10.50
N THR A 359 -6.52 -3.06 9.30
CA THR A 359 -6.57 -2.02 8.27
C THR A 359 -7.35 -0.80 8.72
N THR A 360 -6.82 0.37 8.34
CA THR A 360 -7.29 1.69 8.79
C THR A 360 -8.54 2.17 8.04
N ALA A 361 -8.98 1.44 7.01
CA ALA A 361 -10.14 1.80 6.20
C ALA A 361 -11.35 2.09 7.10
N GLY A 362 -11.87 3.32 6.94
CA GLY A 362 -12.89 3.92 7.80
C GLY A 362 -14.12 3.02 7.95
N GLU A 363 -14.72 3.11 9.15
CA GLU A 363 -15.96 2.47 9.59
C GLU A 363 -16.63 1.62 8.50
N HIS A 364 -16.30 0.34 8.47
CA HIS A 364 -17.16 -0.59 7.74
C HIS A 364 -18.38 -0.72 8.61
N ARG A 365 -19.49 -0.09 8.22
CA ARG A 365 -20.78 -0.61 8.66
C ARG A 365 -20.77 -2.08 8.31
N THR A 366 -20.71 -2.93 9.32
CA THR A 366 -20.94 -4.35 9.12
C THR A 366 -22.38 -4.45 8.66
N ILE A 367 -22.59 -4.92 7.44
CA ILE A 367 -23.93 -5.15 6.90
C ILE A 367 -24.13 -6.66 6.76
N PRO A 368 -25.37 -7.16 6.87
CA PRO A 368 -25.64 -8.60 6.82
C PRO A 368 -25.05 -9.29 5.58
N SER A 369 -25.03 -8.60 4.43
CA SER A 369 -24.43 -9.14 3.20
C SER A 369 -22.93 -9.35 3.30
N THR A 370 -22.18 -8.52 4.02
CA THR A 370 -20.73 -8.70 4.23
C THR A 370 -20.45 -9.90 5.13
N VAL A 371 -21.25 -10.08 6.18
CA VAL A 371 -21.13 -11.26 7.05
C VAL A 371 -21.49 -12.54 6.28
N LYS A 372 -22.56 -12.50 5.48
CA LYS A 372 -22.94 -13.60 4.60
C LYS A 372 -21.80 -13.96 3.64
N GLN A 373 -21.26 -12.95 2.96
CA GLN A 373 -20.18 -13.13 2.00
C GLN A 373 -18.95 -13.76 2.68
N PHE A 374 -18.58 -13.31 3.89
CA PHE A 374 -17.51 -13.95 4.65
C PHE A 374 -17.78 -15.43 4.92
N THR A 375 -19.00 -15.79 5.36
CA THR A 375 -19.35 -17.21 5.61
C THR A 375 -19.31 -18.07 4.34
N GLU A 376 -19.74 -17.52 3.20
CA GLU A 376 -19.66 -18.18 1.89
C GLU A 376 -18.21 -18.40 1.46
N HIS A 377 -17.33 -17.43 1.74
CA HIS A 377 -15.90 -17.57 1.47
C HIS A 377 -15.29 -18.68 2.32
N LEU A 378 -15.60 -18.74 3.62
CA LEU A 378 -15.13 -19.83 4.50
C LEU A 378 -15.60 -21.20 3.98
N ALA A 379 -16.85 -21.33 3.52
CA ALA A 379 -17.36 -22.56 2.91
C ALA A 379 -16.71 -22.92 1.56
N ALA A 380 -16.18 -21.91 0.85
CA ALA A 380 -15.43 -22.12 -0.38
C ALA A 380 -13.99 -22.59 -0.11
N TYR A 381 -13.37 -22.11 0.98
CA TYR A 381 -12.00 -22.48 1.34
C TYR A 381 -11.88 -23.77 2.16
N PHE A 382 -12.85 -24.08 3.01
CA PHE A 382 -12.69 -25.16 4.00
C PHE A 382 -13.60 -26.36 3.73
N GLU A 383 -13.01 -27.54 3.85
CA GLU A 383 -13.74 -28.81 3.87
C GLU A 383 -14.60 -28.91 5.14
N GLY A 384 -15.83 -29.43 5.01
CA GLY A 384 -16.71 -29.67 6.16
C GLY A 384 -17.17 -28.42 6.91
N TRP A 385 -17.03 -27.22 6.33
CA TRP A 385 -17.33 -25.95 7.00
C TRP A 385 -18.72 -25.89 7.64
N GLU A 386 -19.75 -26.44 6.99
CA GLU A 386 -21.13 -26.47 7.51
C GLU A 386 -21.27 -27.24 8.83
N GLU A 387 -20.45 -28.27 9.05
CA GLU A 387 -20.45 -29.03 10.30
C GLU A 387 -19.60 -28.33 11.35
N LEU A 388 -18.40 -27.89 10.96
CA LEU A 388 -17.44 -27.23 11.85
C LEU A 388 -17.96 -25.92 12.44
N SER A 389 -18.79 -25.18 11.70
CA SER A 389 -19.27 -23.86 12.09
C SER A 389 -20.48 -23.87 13.04
N ARG A 390 -21.18 -25.00 13.24
CA ARG A 390 -22.46 -25.05 14.00
C ARG A 390 -22.33 -24.54 15.44
N ASP A 391 -21.26 -24.95 16.10
CA ASP A 391 -21.00 -24.64 17.52
C ASP A 391 -19.86 -23.62 17.70
N MET A 392 -19.42 -22.99 16.61
CA MET A 392 -18.27 -22.09 16.63
C MET A 392 -18.67 -20.69 17.09
N SER A 393 -17.99 -20.20 18.12
CA SER A 393 -18.09 -18.80 18.55
C SER A 393 -17.15 -17.91 17.73
N TRP A 394 -17.47 -16.63 17.60
CA TRP A 394 -16.68 -15.70 16.79
C TRP A 394 -16.16 -14.57 17.67
N GLU A 395 -14.89 -14.24 17.53
CA GLU A 395 -14.26 -13.08 18.18
C GLU A 395 -13.63 -12.18 17.12
N MET A 396 -14.00 -10.91 17.10
CA MET A 396 -13.39 -9.89 16.25
C MET A 396 -12.45 -9.04 17.08
N ILE A 397 -11.18 -8.98 16.69
CA ILE A 397 -10.16 -8.17 17.36
C ILE A 397 -9.76 -7.03 16.44
N TYR A 398 -10.18 -5.82 16.83
CA TYR A 398 -9.78 -4.58 16.16
C TYR A 398 -8.44 -4.10 16.71
N ILE A 399 -7.42 -4.14 15.88
CA ILE A 399 -6.07 -3.70 16.22
C ILE A 399 -5.86 -2.34 15.56
N LYS A 400 -5.62 -1.33 16.37
CA LYS A 400 -5.39 0.04 15.91
C LYS A 400 -4.07 0.55 16.46
N ASN A 401 -3.42 1.46 15.76
CA ASN A 401 -2.26 2.15 16.33
C ASN A 401 -2.69 3.45 17.03
N ALA A 402 -1.79 4.03 17.80
CA ALA A 402 -2.05 5.26 18.55
C ALA A 402 -2.50 6.47 17.68
N ASP A 403 -2.16 6.47 16.40
CA ASP A 403 -2.48 7.55 15.46
C ASP A 403 -3.84 7.32 14.74
N SER A 404 -4.48 6.17 14.96
CA SER A 404 -5.77 5.82 14.36
C SER A 404 -6.97 6.25 15.21
N LYS A 405 -8.11 6.50 14.57
CA LYS A 405 -9.40 6.71 15.27
C LYS A 405 -9.73 5.48 16.12
N ASN A 406 -9.92 5.71 17.41
CA ASN A 406 -10.25 4.65 18.36
C ASN A 406 -11.66 4.09 18.12
N ILE A 407 -11.82 2.76 18.27
CA ILE A 407 -13.13 2.09 18.17
C ILE A 407 -13.66 1.88 19.58
N SER A 408 -14.46 2.81 20.08
CA SER A 408 -14.99 2.75 21.44
C SER A 408 -16.37 2.09 21.55
N LYS A 409 -17.02 1.80 20.42
CA LYS A 409 -18.40 1.29 20.36
C LYS A 409 -18.46 -0.03 19.61
N TRP A 410 -19.35 -0.91 20.06
CA TRP A 410 -19.73 -2.12 19.34
C TRP A 410 -20.08 -1.81 17.88
N GLN A 411 -19.52 -2.57 16.95
CA GLN A 411 -19.85 -2.46 15.54
C GLN A 411 -21.15 -3.23 15.30
N ARG A 412 -22.24 -2.50 15.05
CA ARG A 412 -23.55 -3.10 14.76
C ARG A 412 -23.57 -3.75 13.37
N CYS A 413 -24.39 -4.79 13.23
CA CYS A 413 -24.73 -5.37 11.94
C CYS A 413 -26.13 -4.88 11.55
N ASP A 414 -26.22 -3.79 10.80
CA ASP A 414 -27.51 -3.17 10.45
C ASP A 414 -27.79 -3.32 8.95
N ALA A 415 -29.04 -3.62 8.58
CA ALA A 415 -29.46 -3.56 7.19
C ALA A 415 -29.34 -2.14 6.64
N VAL A 416 -28.80 -2.00 5.41
CA VAL A 416 -28.70 -0.69 4.72
C VAL A 416 -30.08 -0.07 4.49
N ASN A 417 -31.10 -0.91 4.32
CA ASN A 417 -32.50 -0.52 4.28
C ASN A 417 -33.32 -1.53 5.11
N PRO A 418 -33.87 -1.13 6.28
CA PRO A 418 -34.67 -2.00 7.15
C PRO A 418 -35.89 -2.61 6.44
N ASN A 419 -36.41 -1.94 5.41
CA ASN A 419 -37.61 -2.39 4.69
C ASN A 419 -37.34 -3.53 3.69
N ASN A 420 -36.07 -3.84 3.39
CA ASN A 420 -35.67 -4.93 2.49
C ASN A 420 -35.05 -6.12 3.24
N GLU A 421 -35.25 -6.19 4.56
CA GLU A 421 -34.63 -7.19 5.40
C GLU A 421 -35.36 -8.53 5.31
N ASN A 422 -34.73 -9.51 4.65
CA ASN A 422 -35.25 -10.87 4.57
C ASN A 422 -34.92 -11.68 5.85
N ASP A 423 -35.59 -12.82 6.04
CA ASP A 423 -35.39 -13.66 7.22
C ASP A 423 -33.93 -14.14 7.39
N ALA A 424 -33.21 -14.32 6.28
CA ALA A 424 -31.78 -14.66 6.30
C ALA A 424 -30.93 -13.51 6.88
N GLY A 425 -31.21 -12.26 6.51
CA GLY A 425 -30.59 -11.07 7.06
C GLY A 425 -30.82 -10.96 8.56
N LYS A 426 -32.06 -11.15 9.03
CA LYS A 426 -32.39 -11.13 10.47
C LYS A 426 -31.63 -12.19 11.27
N ARG A 427 -31.47 -13.40 10.72
CA ARG A 427 -30.66 -14.45 11.34
C ARG A 427 -29.18 -14.06 11.45
N ILE A 428 -28.64 -13.37 10.45
CA ILE A 428 -27.26 -12.88 10.46
C ILE A 428 -27.09 -11.78 11.50
N VAL A 429 -28.04 -10.85 11.62
CA VAL A 429 -28.03 -9.81 12.65
C VAL A 429 -28.07 -10.44 14.05
N ALA A 430 -29.03 -11.34 14.28
CA ALA A 430 -29.14 -12.05 15.56
C ALA A 430 -27.88 -12.89 15.89
N PHE A 431 -27.25 -13.49 14.87
CA PHE A 431 -25.96 -14.16 15.03
C PHE A 431 -24.85 -13.17 15.42
N TRP A 432 -24.77 -12.02 14.75
CA TRP A 432 -23.75 -11.02 15.01
C TRP A 432 -23.86 -10.45 16.42
N ASP A 433 -25.07 -10.04 16.84
CA ASP A 433 -25.26 -9.45 18.16
C ASP A 433 -25.22 -10.51 19.29
N GLY A 434 -25.70 -11.72 19.00
CA GLY A 434 -25.83 -12.81 19.97
C GLY A 434 -24.63 -13.77 20.09
N LYS A 435 -23.77 -13.89 19.06
CA LYS A 435 -22.66 -14.88 19.05
C LYS A 435 -21.29 -14.35 18.66
N VAL A 436 -21.18 -13.12 18.14
CA VAL A 436 -19.89 -12.49 17.84
C VAL A 436 -19.49 -11.59 19.00
N HIS A 437 -18.32 -11.83 19.58
CA HIS A 437 -17.71 -10.95 20.57
C HIS A 437 -16.72 -10.01 19.88
N GLN A 438 -16.64 -8.77 20.35
CA GLN A 438 -15.81 -7.76 19.70
C GLN A 438 -14.87 -7.12 20.71
N TYR A 439 -13.60 -7.10 20.38
CA TYR A 439 -12.53 -6.58 21.21
C TYR A 439 -11.75 -5.51 20.46
N GLN A 440 -11.20 -4.57 21.22
CA GLN A 440 -10.25 -3.61 20.69
C GLN A 440 -8.90 -3.77 21.39
N PHE A 441 -7.86 -3.50 20.61
CA PHE A 441 -6.50 -3.38 21.09
C PHE A 441 -5.84 -2.17 20.43
N MET A 442 -5.26 -1.30 21.26
CA MET A 442 -4.51 -0.13 20.80
C MET A 442 -3.02 -0.41 20.97
N LEU A 443 -2.31 -0.51 19.85
CA LEU A 443 -0.85 -0.58 19.83
C LEU A 443 -0.28 0.81 20.19
N THR A 444 -0.06 1.02 21.49
CA THR A 444 0.51 2.25 22.05
C THR A 444 2.01 2.11 22.30
N ARG A 445 2.76 3.22 22.31
CA ARG A 445 4.17 3.22 22.73
C ARG A 445 4.38 2.69 24.16
N GLY A 446 3.41 2.89 25.06
CA GLY A 446 3.47 2.37 26.43
C GLY A 446 3.49 0.85 26.47
N PHE A 447 2.60 0.22 25.69
CA PHE A 447 2.62 -1.23 25.47
C PHE A 447 3.97 -1.71 24.91
N LEU A 448 4.61 -0.91 24.05
CA LEU A 448 5.93 -1.23 23.50
C LEU A 448 7.05 -1.22 24.54
N ASN A 449 7.00 -0.30 25.50
CA ASN A 449 7.97 -0.26 26.60
C ASN A 449 7.81 -1.49 27.49
N LYS A 450 6.57 -1.89 27.79
CA LYS A 450 6.26 -3.10 28.58
C LYS A 450 6.86 -4.37 27.95
N ILE A 451 6.70 -4.58 26.65
CA ILE A 451 7.32 -5.73 25.94
C ILE A 451 8.85 -5.67 25.99
N ARG A 452 9.45 -4.48 25.85
CA ARG A 452 10.91 -4.32 25.97
C ARG A 452 11.42 -4.58 27.39
N GLU A 453 10.65 -4.22 28.42
CA GLU A 453 11.01 -4.37 29.82
C GLU A 453 10.85 -5.83 30.32
N MET A 454 9.83 -6.55 29.84
CA MET A 454 9.69 -8.00 30.09
C MET A 454 10.94 -8.78 29.67
N ARG A 455 11.66 -8.32 28.63
CA ARG A 455 12.98 -8.87 28.23
C ARG A 455 14.09 -8.60 29.24
N ALA A 456 14.15 -7.40 29.81
CA ALA A 456 15.22 -7.04 30.75
C ALA A 456 15.19 -7.98 31.96
N GLN A 457 13.99 -8.24 32.48
CA GLN A 457 13.75 -9.13 33.62
C GLN A 457 14.06 -10.61 33.31
N GLN A 458 13.68 -11.14 32.15
CA GLN A 458 14.02 -12.51 31.75
C GLN A 458 15.53 -12.73 31.49
N SER A 459 16.23 -11.70 31.02
CA SER A 459 17.69 -11.75 30.78
C SER A 459 18.51 -11.68 32.07
N TRP A 460 17.96 -11.11 33.14
CA TRP A 460 18.57 -11.10 34.48
C TRP A 460 18.30 -12.42 35.22
N GLY A 461 17.06 -12.94 35.17
CA GLY A 461 16.71 -14.21 35.80
C GLY A 461 17.42 -15.45 35.21
N LYS A 462 17.99 -15.37 34.01
CA LYS A 462 18.90 -16.39 33.45
C LYS A 462 20.36 -16.23 33.87
N ARG A 463 20.79 -15.02 34.24
CA ARG A 463 22.15 -14.74 34.73
C ARG A 463 22.33 -15.13 36.20
N ASP A 464 21.27 -15.06 37.00
CA ASP A 464 21.30 -15.46 38.41
C ASP A 464 21.12 -16.98 38.62
N ARG A 465 21.00 -17.76 37.53
CA ARG A 465 20.90 -19.24 37.54
C ARG A 465 22.07 -19.94 36.86
N GLN A 466 23.13 -19.21 36.50
CA GLN A 466 24.46 -19.73 36.18
C GLN A 466 25.41 -19.32 37.29
#